data_AF-A0A5C7I7C8-F1
#
_entry.id   AF-A0A5C7I7C8-F1
#
_cell.length_a   1.000
_cell.length_b   1.000
_cell.length_c   1.000
_cell.angle_alpha   90.00
_cell.angle_beta   90.00
_cell.angle_gamma   90.00
#
_symmetry.space_group_name_H-M   'P 1'
#
loop_
_entity.id
_entity.type
_entity.pdbx_description
1 polymer ?
#
loop_
_entity_poly.entity_id
_entity_poly.type
_entity_poly.pdbx_seq_one_letter_code
_entity_poly.pdbx_strand_id
1 'polypeptide(L)'
;MSLRIKAVVDKFVQELKEALDADIQDRIMKEREMQSYIQEREREVAEREAAWKAELSRRECLYSANQLLFVKAAAYVVALRLLGNFRQFYLLYGCLDGQAEIARQEARLKMEKENLEKEKSVLMGTASNQDNQDGALEITVSGEKYRCLRFAKAKK
;
A
#
# COMPACT_ATOMS: atom_id res chain seq x y z
N MET A 1 55.47 -32.21 21.13
CA MET A 1 54.96 -30.86 20.86
C MET A 1 55.23 -29.98 22.07
N SER A 2 55.85 -28.81 21.92
CA SER A 2 56.21 -27.95 23.07
C SER A 2 54.96 -27.36 23.75
N LEU A 3 54.86 -27.47 25.08
CA LEU A 3 53.71 -27.01 25.88
C LEU A 3 53.37 -25.52 25.65
N ARG A 4 54.37 -24.72 25.28
CA ARG A 4 54.21 -23.29 24.98
C ARG A 4 53.43 -23.04 23.69
N ILE A 5 53.67 -23.87 22.66
CA ILE A 5 52.98 -23.75 21.37
C ILE A 5 51.51 -24.11 21.56
N LYS A 6 51.21 -25.15 22.35
CA LYS A 6 49.84 -25.55 22.67
C LYS A 6 49.08 -24.44 23.38
N ALA A 7 49.66 -23.80 24.40
CA ALA A 7 49.02 -22.70 25.13
C ALA A 7 48.68 -21.51 24.23
N VAL A 8 49.53 -21.19 23.25
CA VAL A 8 49.27 -20.12 22.28
C VAL A 8 48.11 -20.50 21.35
N VAL A 9 48.11 -21.72 20.82
CA VAL A 9 47.03 -22.22 19.95
C VAL A 9 45.70 -22.26 20.68
N ASP A 10 45.67 -22.76 21.91
CA ASP A 10 44.44 -22.83 22.73
C ASP A 10 43.87 -21.43 22.98
N LYS A 11 44.74 -20.43 23.24
CA LYS A 11 44.33 -19.04 23.40
C LYS A 11 43.76 -18.44 22.10
N PHE A 12 44.41 -18.68 20.96
CA PHE A 12 43.90 -18.23 19.66
C PHE A 12 42.54 -18.86 19.32
N VAL A 13 42.37 -20.16 19.57
CA VAL A 13 41.09 -20.84 19.33
C VAL A 13 39.99 -20.26 20.22
N GLN A 14 40.32 -19.92 21.47
CA GLN A 14 39.37 -19.30 22.39
C GLN A 14 38.96 -17.91 21.93
N GLU A 15 39.93 -17.06 21.54
CA GLU A 15 39.66 -15.71 21.03
C GLU A 15 38.82 -15.75 19.73
N LEU A 16 39.08 -16.71 18.84
CA LEU A 16 38.30 -16.89 17.62
C LEU A 16 36.87 -17.35 17.90
N LYS A 17 36.67 -18.24 18.89
CA LYS A 17 35.32 -18.65 19.31
C LYS A 17 34.54 -17.48 19.89
N GLU A 18 35.14 -16.71 20.78
CA GLU A 18 34.50 -15.55 21.41
C GLU A 18 34.13 -14.48 20.38
N ALA A 19 35.02 -14.20 19.41
CA ALA A 19 34.74 -13.27 18.33
C ALA A 19 33.60 -13.75 17.41
N LEU A 20 33.55 -15.05 17.11
CA LEU A 20 32.50 -15.63 16.27
C LEU A 20 31.14 -15.63 17.00
N ASP A 21 31.13 -16.00 18.28
CA ASP A 21 29.91 -16.00 19.10
C ASP A 21 29.36 -14.57 19.23
N ALA A 22 30.21 -13.56 19.36
CA ALA A 22 29.80 -12.16 19.37
C ALA A 22 29.18 -11.71 18.03
N ASP A 23 29.77 -12.07 16.88
CA ASP A 23 29.19 -11.75 15.56
C ASP A 23 27.83 -12.43 15.36
N ILE A 24 27.69 -13.68 15.80
CA ILE A 24 26.41 -14.41 15.75
C ILE A 24 25.36 -13.70 16.60
N GLN A 25 25.69 -13.30 17.83
CA GLN A 25 24.74 -12.60 18.70
C GLN A 25 24.33 -11.24 18.13
N ASP A 26 25.26 -10.47 17.57
CA ASP A 26 24.98 -9.17 16.95
C ASP A 26 24.04 -9.31 15.74
N ARG A 27 24.23 -10.34 14.91
CA ARG A 27 23.31 -10.65 13.80
C ARG A 27 21.92 -11.00 14.30
N ILE A 28 21.82 -11.88 15.31
CA ILE A 28 20.54 -12.28 15.90
C ILE A 28 19.81 -11.06 16.50
N MET A 29 20.53 -10.18 17.19
CA MET A 29 19.97 -8.95 17.74
C MET A 29 19.39 -8.06 16.64
N LYS A 30 20.16 -7.77 15.59
CA LYS A 30 19.71 -6.95 14.45
C LYS A 30 18.53 -7.55 13.71
N GLU A 31 18.53 -8.88 13.54
CA GLU A 31 17.42 -9.57 12.88
C GLU A 31 16.13 -9.46 13.71
N ARG A 32 16.21 -9.62 15.04
CA ARG A 32 15.06 -9.42 15.93
C ARG A 32 14.52 -8.00 15.90
N GLU A 33 15.40 -6.99 15.92
CA GLU A 33 15.00 -5.59 15.82
C GLU A 33 14.31 -5.30 14.47
N MET A 34 14.89 -5.80 13.39
CA MET A 34 14.32 -5.65 12.04
C MET A 34 12.96 -6.34 11.93
N GLN A 35 12.80 -7.54 12.50
CA GLN A 35 11.52 -8.24 12.54
C GLN A 35 10.47 -7.48 13.34
N SER A 36 10.84 -6.90 14.49
CA SER A 36 9.93 -6.05 15.27
C SER A 36 9.47 -4.84 14.48
N TYR A 37 10.37 -4.20 13.72
CA TYR A 37 10.00 -3.06 12.86
C TYR A 37 9.02 -3.47 11.75
N ILE A 38 9.27 -4.59 11.09
CA ILE A 38 8.39 -5.10 10.03
C ILE A 38 7.00 -5.38 10.60
N GLN A 39 6.91 -6.08 11.73
CA GLN A 39 5.63 -6.39 12.39
C GLN A 39 4.83 -5.13 12.73
N GLU A 40 5.49 -4.08 13.22
CA GLU A 40 4.81 -2.82 13.54
C GLU A 40 4.30 -2.13 12.27
N ARG A 41 5.08 -2.13 11.20
CA ARG A 41 4.65 -1.61 9.89
C ARG A 41 3.50 -2.41 9.30
N GLU A 42 3.50 -3.73 9.45
CA GLU A 42 2.40 -4.59 9.01
C GLU A 42 1.10 -4.30 9.78
N ARG A 43 1.19 -4.05 11.09
CA ARG A 43 0.02 -3.64 11.90
C ARG A 43 -0.52 -2.29 11.43
N GLU A 44 0.36 -1.31 11.27
CA GLU A 44 0.00 0.01 10.74
C GLU A 44 -0.70 -0.05 9.38
N VAL A 45 -0.25 -0.94 8.48
CA VAL A 45 -0.87 -1.15 7.17
C VAL A 45 -2.22 -1.85 7.32
N ALA A 46 -2.30 -2.89 8.15
CA ALA A 46 -3.54 -3.61 8.39
C ALA A 46 -4.64 -2.71 8.97
N GLU A 47 -4.31 -1.81 9.89
CA GLU A 47 -5.25 -0.83 10.44
C GLU A 47 -5.74 0.15 9.37
N ARG A 48 -4.84 0.68 8.54
CA ARG A 48 -5.21 1.57 7.42
C ARG A 48 -6.08 0.87 6.40
N GLU A 49 -5.77 -0.38 6.06
CA GLU A 49 -6.59 -1.18 5.16
C GLU A 49 -7.97 -1.49 5.75
N ALA A 50 -8.04 -1.79 7.04
CA ALA A 50 -9.32 -2.03 7.73
C ALA A 50 -10.17 -0.76 7.75
N ALA A 51 -9.58 0.40 8.06
CA ALA A 51 -10.26 1.69 8.03
C ALA A 51 -10.76 2.04 6.61
N TRP A 52 -9.93 1.81 5.60
CA TRP A 52 -10.29 2.05 4.21
C TRP A 52 -11.40 1.10 3.72
N LYS A 53 -11.34 -0.20 4.06
CA LYS A 53 -12.41 -1.17 3.76
C LYS A 53 -13.72 -0.80 4.45
N ALA A 54 -13.68 -0.36 5.71
CA ALA A 54 -14.87 0.11 6.41
C ALA A 54 -15.48 1.35 5.74
N GLU A 55 -14.65 2.29 5.30
CA GLU A 55 -15.11 3.46 4.55
C GLU A 55 -15.70 3.10 3.19
N LEU A 56 -15.08 2.17 2.47
CA LEU A 56 -15.59 1.65 1.20
C LEU A 56 -16.95 0.99 1.40
N SER A 57 -17.08 0.15 2.42
CA SER A 57 -18.34 -0.52 2.79
C SER A 57 -19.43 0.49 3.15
N ARG A 58 -19.09 1.57 3.87
CA ARG A 58 -20.03 2.68 4.12
C ARG A 58 -20.52 3.32 2.83
N ARG A 59 -19.62 3.59 1.89
CA ARG A 59 -19.97 4.19 0.59
C ARG A 59 -20.86 3.26 -0.22
N GLU A 60 -20.53 1.98 -0.32
CA GLU A 60 -21.34 0.98 -1.01
C GLU A 60 -22.75 0.83 -0.39
N CYS A 61 -22.85 0.90 0.94
CA CYS A 61 -24.13 0.92 1.65
C CYS A 61 -24.97 2.17 1.31
N LEU A 62 -24.33 3.34 1.19
CA LEU A 62 -25.00 4.56 0.74
C LEU A 62 -25.48 4.46 -0.72
N TYR A 63 -24.68 3.87 -1.61
CA TYR A 63 -25.09 3.65 -3.00
C TYR A 63 -26.30 2.70 -3.10
N SER A 64 -26.30 1.59 -2.36
CA SER A 64 -27.43 0.64 -2.37
C SER A 64 -28.70 1.22 -1.72
N ALA A 65 -28.55 1.98 -0.62
CA ALA A 65 -29.65 2.69 0.00
C ALA A 65 -30.23 3.79 -0.93
N ASN A 66 -29.38 4.50 -1.65
CA ASN A 66 -29.79 5.51 -2.63
C ASN A 66 -30.52 4.89 -3.83
N GLN A 67 -30.11 3.71 -4.31
CA GLN A 67 -30.85 2.97 -5.33
C GLN A 67 -32.26 2.60 -4.85
N LEU A 68 -32.39 2.13 -3.61
CA LEU A 68 -33.70 1.80 -3.04
C LEU A 68 -34.59 3.04 -2.87
N LEU A 69 -34.02 4.16 -2.42
CA LEU A 69 -34.70 5.47 -2.36
C LEU A 69 -35.14 5.93 -3.75
N PHE A 70 -34.31 5.75 -4.77
CA PHE A 70 -34.65 6.09 -6.16
C PHE A 70 -35.83 5.26 -6.68
N VAL A 71 -35.83 3.95 -6.43
CA VAL A 71 -36.95 3.07 -6.80
C VAL A 71 -38.23 3.45 -6.06
N LYS A 72 -38.14 3.76 -4.76
CA LYS A 72 -39.30 4.23 -3.96
C LYS A 72 -39.83 5.58 -4.46
N ALA A 73 -38.93 6.52 -4.78
CA ALA A 73 -39.30 7.81 -5.34
C ALA A 73 -39.97 7.65 -6.71
N ALA A 74 -39.42 6.82 -7.59
CA ALA A 74 -40.02 6.51 -8.90
C ALA A 74 -41.41 5.88 -8.75
N ALA A 75 -41.57 4.91 -7.84
CA ALA A 75 -42.88 4.31 -7.55
C ALA A 75 -43.90 5.35 -7.02
N TYR A 76 -43.46 6.27 -6.16
CA TYR A 76 -44.29 7.35 -5.64
C TYR A 76 -44.72 8.33 -6.75
N VAL A 77 -43.82 8.67 -7.68
CA VAL A 77 -44.15 9.49 -8.87
C VAL A 77 -45.19 8.82 -9.74
N VAL A 78 -45.05 7.53 -10.00
CA VAL A 78 -46.01 6.75 -10.80
C VAL A 78 -47.36 6.69 -10.08
N ALA A 79 -47.37 6.45 -8.77
CA ALA A 79 -48.60 6.44 -7.97
C ALA A 79 -49.31 7.82 -7.96
N LEU A 80 -48.57 8.91 -7.79
CA LEU A 80 -49.12 10.27 -7.86
C LEU A 80 -49.67 10.61 -9.24
N ARG A 81 -49.05 10.11 -10.31
CA ARG A 81 -49.52 10.28 -11.70
C ARG A 81 -50.83 9.51 -11.95
N LEU A 82 -50.98 8.32 -11.37
CA LEU A 82 -52.21 7.53 -11.45
C LEU A 82 -53.35 8.13 -10.62
N LEU A 83 -53.03 8.81 -9.50
CA LEU A 83 -54.01 9.48 -8.64
C LEU A 83 -54.37 10.91 -9.09
N GLY A 84 -53.88 11.37 -10.24
CA GLY A 84 -54.27 12.66 -10.84
C GLY A 84 -53.74 13.91 -10.13
N ASN A 85 -52.77 13.79 -9.21
CA ASN A 85 -52.23 14.90 -8.43
C ASN A 85 -51.10 15.64 -9.17
N PHE A 86 -51.46 16.46 -10.16
CA PHE A 86 -50.52 17.19 -11.04
C PHE A 86 -49.60 18.20 -10.33
N ARG A 87 -49.98 18.72 -9.17
CA ARG A 87 -49.24 19.81 -8.49
C ARG A 87 -47.96 19.32 -7.78
N GLN A 88 -47.92 18.06 -7.36
CA GLN A 88 -46.78 17.45 -6.66
C GLN A 88 -45.73 16.88 -7.62
N PHE A 89 -46.13 16.65 -8.89
CA PHE A 89 -45.29 16.11 -9.95
C PHE A 89 -44.16 17.07 -10.39
N TYR A 90 -44.43 18.38 -10.45
CA TYR A 90 -43.45 19.39 -10.87
C TYR A 90 -42.35 19.65 -9.83
N LEU A 91 -42.60 19.47 -8.53
CA LEU A 91 -41.60 19.69 -7.48
C LEU A 91 -40.57 18.55 -7.39
N LEU A 92 -40.91 17.34 -7.84
CA LEU A 92 -40.00 16.18 -7.81
C LEU A 92 -39.06 16.11 -9.02
N TYR A 93 -39.46 16.70 -10.16
CA TYR A 93 -38.65 16.71 -11.40
C TYR A 93 -37.38 17.57 -11.28
N GLY A 94 -37.32 18.54 -10.36
CA GLY A 94 -36.09 19.29 -10.07
C GLY A 94 -34.96 18.44 -9.47
N CYS A 95 -35.26 17.21 -9.00
CA CYS A 95 -34.25 16.27 -8.48
C CYS A 95 -33.54 15.48 -9.61
N LEU A 96 -34.09 15.47 -10.84
CA LEU A 96 -33.49 14.78 -11.99
C LEU A 96 -32.35 15.57 -12.64
N ASP A 97 -32.31 16.89 -12.47
CA ASP A 97 -31.19 17.74 -12.94
C ASP A 97 -29.87 17.42 -12.21
N GLY A 98 -29.96 16.84 -11.00
CA GLY A 98 -28.81 16.37 -10.24
C GLY A 98 -28.07 15.20 -10.89
N GLN A 99 -28.74 14.37 -11.70
CA GLN A 99 -28.09 13.23 -12.37
C GLN A 99 -27.10 13.68 -13.45
N ALA A 100 -27.41 14.76 -14.17
CA ALA A 100 -26.51 15.33 -15.16
C ALA A 100 -25.26 15.96 -14.50
N GLU A 101 -25.44 16.57 -13.33
CA GLU A 101 -24.33 17.15 -12.56
C GLU A 101 -23.42 16.06 -11.95
N ILE A 102 -24.02 14.97 -11.44
CA ILE A 102 -23.27 13.81 -10.95
C ILE A 102 -22.46 13.17 -12.09
N ALA A 103 -23.05 12.96 -13.27
CA ALA A 103 -22.33 12.40 -14.41
C ALA A 103 -21.16 13.29 -14.88
N ARG A 104 -21.31 14.62 -14.81
CA ARG A 104 -20.20 15.56 -15.09
C ARG A 104 -19.08 15.45 -14.07
N GLN A 105 -19.41 15.32 -12.78
CA GLN A 105 -18.42 15.16 -11.71
C GLN A 105 -17.71 13.80 -11.79
N GLU A 106 -18.43 12.72 -12.09
CA GLU A 106 -17.86 11.38 -12.28
C GLU A 106 -16.91 11.34 -13.49
N ALA A 107 -17.25 12.01 -14.60
CA ALA A 107 -16.37 12.14 -15.75
C ALA A 107 -15.09 12.93 -15.42
N ARG A 108 -15.21 14.00 -14.62
CA ARG A 108 -14.05 14.79 -14.17
C ARG A 108 -13.13 13.97 -13.26
N LEU A 109 -13.71 13.26 -12.29
CA LEU A 109 -12.97 12.38 -11.38
C LEU A 109 -12.28 11.23 -12.12
N LYS A 110 -12.91 10.69 -13.18
CA LYS A 110 -12.30 9.64 -14.01
C LYS A 110 -11.04 10.13 -14.72
N MET A 111 -11.08 11.31 -15.34
CA MET A 111 -9.90 11.90 -15.97
C MET A 111 -8.79 12.23 -14.97
N GLU A 112 -9.16 12.75 -13.79
CA GLU A 112 -8.20 13.06 -12.72
C GLU A 112 -7.52 11.79 -12.20
N LYS A 113 -8.26 10.69 -12.04
CA LYS A 113 -7.71 9.38 -11.69
C LYS A 113 -6.73 8.87 -12.75
N GLU A 114 -7.10 8.94 -14.03
CA GLU A 114 -6.23 8.51 -15.14
C GLU A 114 -4.96 9.35 -15.22
N ASN A 115 -5.03 10.66 -14.93
CA ASN A 115 -3.85 11.52 -14.84
C ASN A 115 -2.97 11.16 -13.64
N LEU A 116 -3.56 10.95 -12.46
CA LEU A 116 -2.82 10.54 -11.28
C LEU A 116 -2.18 9.15 -11.45
N GLU A 117 -2.82 8.22 -12.16
CA GLU A 117 -2.24 6.91 -12.48
C GLU A 117 -1.05 7.04 -13.44
N LYS A 118 -1.12 7.96 -14.41
CA LYS A 118 0.01 8.29 -15.30
C LYS A 118 1.15 8.97 -14.55
N GLU A 119 0.85 9.91 -13.65
CA GLU A 119 1.88 10.53 -12.80
C GLU A 119 2.50 9.52 -11.84
N LYS A 120 1.68 8.65 -11.24
CA LYS A 120 2.13 7.54 -10.40
C LYS A 120 2.99 6.55 -11.18
N SER A 121 2.67 6.22 -12.43
CA SER A 121 3.50 5.32 -13.23
C SER A 121 4.84 5.96 -13.64
N VAL A 122 4.88 7.29 -13.77
CA VAL A 122 6.14 8.05 -13.99
C VAL A 122 6.99 8.13 -12.72
N LEU A 123 6.35 8.20 -11.55
CA LEU A 123 7.02 8.36 -10.24
C LEU A 123 7.36 7.03 -9.56
N MET A 124 6.58 5.97 -9.77
CA MET A 124 6.80 4.66 -9.19
C MET A 124 7.84 3.91 -10.01
N GLY A 125 9.07 3.96 -9.52
CA GLY A 125 10.11 3.12 -10.05
C GLY A 125 9.90 1.64 -9.71
N THR A 126 10.14 0.74 -10.67
CA THR A 126 10.17 -0.70 -10.40
C THR A 126 11.57 -1.07 -9.91
N ALA A 127 11.64 -1.68 -8.73
CA ALA A 127 12.86 -2.26 -8.20
C ALA A 127 12.91 -3.74 -8.59
N SER A 128 13.90 -4.12 -9.39
CA SER A 128 14.09 -5.51 -9.80
C SER A 128 15.09 -6.17 -8.86
N ASN A 129 14.64 -7.14 -8.05
CA ASN A 129 15.50 -8.05 -7.30
C ASN A 129 15.96 -9.19 -8.21
N GLN A 130 16.56 -8.88 -9.37
CA GLN A 130 17.35 -9.90 -10.04
C GLN A 130 18.63 -10.08 -9.23
N ASP A 131 18.86 -11.31 -8.77
CA ASP A 131 20.09 -11.75 -8.09
C ASP A 131 21.26 -11.70 -9.08
N ASN A 132 21.69 -10.49 -9.42
CA ASN A 132 22.93 -10.25 -10.13
C ASN A 132 24.06 -10.69 -9.20
N GLN A 133 25.05 -11.43 -9.73
CA GLN A 133 26.14 -12.05 -8.96
C GLN A 133 26.94 -11.05 -8.10
N ASP A 134 26.84 -9.74 -8.40
CA ASP A 134 27.47 -8.64 -7.68
C ASP A 134 26.63 -8.06 -6.52
N GLY A 135 25.40 -8.53 -6.28
CA GLY A 135 24.51 -8.06 -5.20
C GLY A 135 23.99 -6.61 -5.35
N ALA A 136 24.19 -6.00 -6.52
CA ALA A 136 23.74 -4.65 -6.85
C ALA A 136 22.23 -4.62 -7.16
N LEU A 137 21.53 -3.63 -6.61
CA LEU A 137 20.10 -3.42 -6.86
C LEU A 137 19.91 -2.54 -8.09
N GLU A 138 19.07 -2.99 -9.02
CA GLU A 138 18.66 -2.15 -10.16
C GLU A 138 17.28 -1.56 -9.89
N ILE A 139 17.22 -0.23 -9.91
CA ILE A 139 15.97 0.52 -9.82
C ILE A 139 15.76 1.26 -11.14
N THR A 140 14.54 1.23 -11.65
CA THR A 140 14.17 2.06 -12.80
C THR A 140 13.32 3.20 -12.28
N VAL A 141 13.74 4.46 -12.42
CA VAL A 141 12.95 5.63 -11.99
C VAL A 141 12.74 6.53 -13.20
N SER A 142 11.49 6.88 -13.49
CA SER A 142 11.12 7.73 -14.63
C SER A 142 11.65 7.25 -16.00
N GLY A 143 11.79 5.92 -16.17
CA GLY A 143 12.28 5.30 -17.41
C GLY A 143 13.81 5.18 -17.52
N GLU A 144 14.56 5.79 -16.61
CA GLU A 144 16.01 5.67 -16.54
C GLU A 144 16.41 4.56 -15.57
N LYS A 145 17.38 3.74 -15.97
CA LYS A 145 17.91 2.64 -15.15
C LYS A 145 19.08 3.13 -14.29
N TYR A 146 18.95 2.94 -12.99
CA TYR A 146 19.97 3.25 -12.00
C TYR A 146 20.47 1.98 -11.32
N ARG A 147 21.79 1.83 -11.23
CA ARG A 147 22.44 0.71 -10.52
C ARG A 147 22.89 1.20 -9.15
N CYS A 148 22.20 0.77 -8.11
CA CYS A 148 22.59 1.03 -6.73
C CYS A 148 23.62 -0.02 -6.30
N LEU A 149 24.88 0.37 -6.31
CA LEU A 149 25.94 -0.42 -5.68
C LEU A 149 25.69 -0.39 -4.18
N ARG A 150 25.38 -1.54 -3.57
CA ARG A 150 25.43 -1.68 -2.12
C ARG A 150 26.85 -1.30 -1.69
N PHE A 151 27.01 -0.41 -0.72
CA PHE A 151 28.29 -0.16 -0.07
C PHE A 151 28.75 -1.48 0.57
N ALA A 152 29.55 -2.27 -0.14
CA ALA A 152 30.33 -3.32 0.47
C ALA A 152 31.31 -2.61 1.40
N LYS A 153 31.04 -2.63 2.71
CA LYS A 153 32.04 -2.27 3.71
C LYS A 153 33.30 -3.07 3.35
N ALA A 154 34.38 -2.37 3.00
CA ALA A 154 35.66 -3.00 2.71
C ALA A 154 36.02 -3.93 3.86
N LYS A 155 36.23 -5.22 3.55
CA LYS A 155 36.82 -6.16 4.51
C LYS A 155 38.20 -5.60 4.88
N LYS A 156 38.35 -5.17 6.14
CA LYS A 156 39.66 -5.07 6.78
C LYS A 156 40.10 -6.47 7.20
#